data_AF-A0A961C9C3-F1
#
_entry.id   AF-A0A961C9C3-F1
#
_cell.length_a   1.000
_cell.length_b   1.000
_cell.length_c   1.000
_cell.angle_alpha   90.00
_cell.angle_beta   90.00
_cell.angle_gamma   90.00
#
_symmetry.space_group_name_H-M   'P 1'
#
loop_
_entity.id
_entity.type
_entity.pdbx_description
1 polymer ?
#
loop_
_entity_poly.entity_id
_entity_poly.type
_entity_poly.pdbx_seq_one_letter_code
_entity_poly.pdbx_strand_id
1 'polypeptide(L)'
;MTDAAIPQIEDLASEVEFPDDQHLTSTGISNEKLGMWVYLASDILLFGGMISTYMIYRNRPGNIPGLAGNAHRMSEYFDIPFTSMTSFILLMSSLTMVLSVNAIIRHDYQRLRLWLGTTALLGALFLGGQAYEFQSFVVKDG
;
A
#
# COMPACT_ATOMS: atom_id res chain seq x y z
N MET A 1 45.02 -24.34 -8.01
CA MET A 1 44.09 -24.77 -9.08
C MET A 1 42.79 -25.09 -8.35
N THR A 2 41.84 -24.17 -8.23
CA THR A 2 41.14 -23.49 -9.33
C THR A 2 40.68 -22.11 -8.87
N ASP A 3 41.30 -21.08 -9.44
CA ASP A 3 40.79 -19.73 -9.56
C ASP A 3 39.98 -19.71 -10.86
N ALA A 4 38.65 -19.83 -10.77
CA ALA A 4 37.73 -19.73 -11.91
C ALA A 4 36.28 -19.66 -11.43
N ALA A 5 35.56 -18.62 -11.88
CA ALA A 5 34.21 -18.19 -11.50
C ALA A 5 34.21 -17.43 -10.16
N ILE A 6 34.29 -16.09 -10.14
CA ILE A 6 33.28 -15.17 -10.68
C ILE A 6 33.95 -13.86 -11.17
N PRO A 7 34.45 -13.77 -12.41
CA PRO A 7 34.90 -12.51 -12.98
C PRO A 7 33.77 -11.66 -13.59
N GLN A 8 32.62 -12.27 -13.92
CA GLN A 8 31.55 -11.63 -14.71
C GLN A 8 30.56 -10.77 -13.91
N ILE A 9 30.36 -11.06 -12.61
CA ILE A 9 29.44 -10.27 -11.76
C ILE A 9 30.10 -8.98 -11.29
N GLU A 10 31.40 -9.00 -11.04
CA GLU A 10 32.20 -7.81 -10.69
C GLU A 10 32.20 -6.80 -11.84
N ASP A 11 32.37 -7.30 -13.08
CA ASP A 11 32.43 -6.51 -14.31
C ASP A 11 31.07 -5.89 -14.68
N LEU A 12 29.97 -6.63 -14.47
CA LEU A 12 28.60 -6.12 -14.63
C LEU A 12 28.21 -5.10 -13.54
N ALA A 13 28.79 -5.20 -12.35
CA ALA A 13 28.57 -4.23 -11.27
C ALA A 13 29.37 -2.93 -11.49
N SER A 14 30.51 -2.99 -12.20
CA SER A 14 31.28 -1.81 -12.61
C SER A 14 30.75 -1.10 -13.86
N GLU A 15 30.08 -1.83 -14.76
CA GLU A 15 29.43 -1.27 -15.97
C GLU A 15 28.13 -0.51 -15.64
N VAL A 16 27.48 -0.85 -14.52
CA VAL A 16 26.42 -0.02 -13.94
C VAL A 16 27.08 1.17 -13.23
N GLU A 17 27.63 2.06 -14.04
CA GLU A 17 27.92 3.42 -13.63
C GLU A 17 26.56 4.05 -13.31
N PHE A 18 26.15 3.97 -12.05
CA PHE A 18 25.09 4.81 -11.51
C PHE A 18 25.51 6.23 -11.85
N PRO A 19 24.77 6.95 -12.70
CA PRO A 19 25.10 8.33 -13.00
C PRO A 19 25.27 9.03 -11.66
N ASP A 20 26.45 9.59 -11.40
CA ASP A 20 26.75 10.38 -10.20
C ASP A 20 26.07 11.75 -10.38
N ASP A 21 24.78 11.70 -10.69
CA ASP A 21 23.90 12.81 -10.94
C ASP A 21 23.40 13.24 -9.57
N GLN A 22 24.31 13.70 -8.72
CA GLN A 22 23.98 14.75 -7.78
C GLN A 22 23.62 16.00 -8.62
N HIS A 23 22.48 15.93 -9.33
CA HIS A 23 21.82 17.10 -9.85
C HIS A 23 21.45 17.92 -8.63
N LEU A 24 22.32 18.89 -8.34
CA LEU A 24 22.15 19.91 -7.32
C LEU A 24 20.82 20.60 -7.60
N THR A 25 19.77 20.07 -6.97
CA THR A 25 18.44 20.61 -7.09
C THR A 25 18.42 21.85 -6.22
N SER A 26 17.99 22.99 -6.77
CA SER A 26 18.00 24.30 -6.09
C SER A 26 17.27 24.31 -4.73
N THR A 27 16.41 23.31 -4.49
CA THR A 27 15.64 23.11 -3.25
C THR A 27 16.25 22.09 -2.27
N GLY A 28 17.34 21.39 -2.63
CA GLY A 28 17.98 20.36 -1.80
C GLY A 28 17.21 19.03 -1.69
N ILE A 29 16.15 18.83 -2.46
CA ILE A 29 15.36 17.58 -2.53
C ILE A 29 15.68 16.85 -3.83
N SER A 30 15.88 15.53 -3.77
CA SER A 30 16.12 14.72 -4.97
C SER A 30 14.85 14.60 -5.84
N ASN A 31 15.04 14.53 -7.16
CA ASN A 31 13.92 14.45 -8.12
C ASN A 31 13.06 13.19 -7.90
N GLU A 32 13.65 12.08 -7.47
CA GLU A 32 12.92 10.83 -7.18
C GLU A 32 12.01 11.00 -5.97
N LYS A 33 12.50 11.65 -4.91
CA LYS A 33 11.70 11.96 -3.73
C LYS A 33 10.57 12.91 -4.08
N LEU A 34 10.85 13.96 -4.86
CA LEU A 34 9.81 14.90 -5.32
C LEU A 34 8.75 14.18 -6.18
N GLY A 35 9.17 13.29 -7.08
CA GLY A 35 8.27 12.45 -7.87
C GLY A 35 7.36 11.58 -7.01
N MET A 36 7.90 10.93 -5.97
CA MET A 36 7.11 10.14 -5.03
C MET A 36 6.05 10.97 -4.29
N TRP A 37 6.39 12.21 -3.89
CA TRP A 37 5.44 13.10 -3.22
C TRP A 37 4.28 13.52 -4.13
N VAL A 38 4.57 13.85 -5.39
CA VAL A 38 3.55 14.20 -6.39
C VAL A 38 2.66 12.99 -6.70
N TYR A 39 3.23 11.79 -6.80
CA TYR A 39 2.47 10.55 -6.98
C TYR A 39 1.48 10.31 -5.82
N LEU A 40 1.95 10.41 -4.56
CA LEU A 40 1.07 10.29 -3.39
C LEU A 40 0.00 11.38 -3.35
N ALA A 41 0.34 12.62 -3.73
CA ALA A 41 -0.64 13.70 -3.82
C ALA A 41 -1.73 13.40 -4.87
N SER A 42 -1.36 12.78 -6.00
CA SER A 42 -2.31 12.35 -7.02
C SER A 42 -3.29 11.29 -6.51
N ASP A 43 -2.82 10.30 -5.74
CA ASP A 43 -3.69 9.28 -5.15
C ASP A 43 -4.66 9.91 -4.13
N ILE A 44 -4.20 10.86 -3.31
CA ILE A 44 -5.05 11.61 -2.37
C ILE A 44 -6.14 12.38 -3.13
N LEU A 45 -5.81 13.02 -4.26
CA LEU A 45 -6.80 13.73 -5.08
C LEU A 45 -7.81 12.77 -5.73
N LEU A 46 -7.35 11.60 -6.19
CA LEU A 46 -8.21 10.55 -6.75
C LEU A 46 -9.24 10.09 -5.69
N PHE A 47 -8.78 9.66 -4.53
CA PHE A 47 -9.67 9.22 -3.44
C PHE A 47 -10.55 10.37 -2.92
N GLY A 48 -10.01 11.58 -2.81
CA GLY A 48 -10.75 12.78 -2.41
C GLY A 48 -11.90 13.11 -3.37
N GLY A 49 -11.69 12.99 -4.68
CA GLY A 49 -12.73 13.16 -5.70
C GLY A 49 -13.82 12.09 -5.62
N MET A 50 -13.46 10.82 -5.37
CA MET A 50 -14.42 9.73 -5.17
C MET A 50 -15.26 9.95 -3.89
N ILE A 51 -14.62 10.31 -2.78
CA ILE A 51 -15.30 10.60 -1.50
C ILE A 51 -16.21 11.83 -1.62
N SER A 52 -15.74 12.90 -2.28
CA SER A 52 -16.54 14.11 -2.53
C SER A 52 -17.80 13.79 -3.35
N THR A 53 -17.65 12.96 -4.38
CA THR A 53 -18.78 12.45 -5.15
C THR A 53 -19.76 11.69 -4.25
N TYR A 54 -19.29 10.73 -3.43
CA TYR A 54 -20.14 10.04 -2.47
C TYR A 54 -20.87 11.00 -1.51
N MET A 55 -20.18 12.03 -1.00
CA MET A 55 -20.77 13.03 -0.10
C MET A 55 -21.85 13.90 -0.76
N ILE A 56 -21.71 14.23 -2.04
CA ILE A 56 -22.72 15.00 -2.78
C ILE A 56 -23.98 14.16 -3.02
N TYR A 57 -23.81 12.86 -3.28
CA TYR A 57 -24.91 11.98 -3.63
C TYR A 57 -25.60 11.32 -2.42
N ARG A 58 -24.94 11.15 -1.27
CA ARG A 58 -25.51 10.46 -0.09
C ARG A 58 -26.80 11.08 0.49
N ASN A 59 -27.06 12.36 0.24
CA ASN A 59 -28.19 13.10 0.81
C ASN A 59 -29.22 13.55 -0.25
N ARG A 60 -29.07 13.13 -1.51
CA ARG A 60 -30.04 13.48 -2.56
C ARG A 60 -31.27 12.57 -2.48
N PRO A 61 -32.50 13.12 -2.41
CA PRO A 61 -33.72 12.33 -2.48
C PRO A 61 -33.91 11.83 -3.93
N GLY A 62 -33.38 10.65 -4.21
CA GLY A 62 -33.56 9.96 -5.48
C GLY A 62 -33.51 8.45 -5.24
N ASN A 63 -34.39 7.71 -5.91
CA ASN A 63 -34.49 6.24 -5.84
C ASN A 63 -33.33 5.56 -6.59
N ILE A 64 -32.09 5.90 -6.25
CA ILE A 64 -30.90 5.18 -6.75
C ILE A 64 -30.71 3.97 -5.82
N PRO A 65 -30.89 2.72 -6.31
CA PRO A 65 -30.65 1.52 -5.52
C PRO A 65 -29.22 1.54 -4.97
N GLY A 66 -29.05 1.39 -3.65
CA GLY A 66 -27.74 1.43 -2.97
C GLY A 66 -27.26 2.82 -2.50
N LEU A 67 -27.88 3.92 -2.96
CA LEU A 67 -27.57 5.29 -2.54
C LEU A 67 -28.73 5.98 -1.79
N ALA A 68 -29.95 5.49 -2.01
CA ALA A 68 -31.16 6.01 -1.40
C ALA A 68 -31.34 5.51 0.05
N GLY A 69 -30.87 6.30 1.02
CA GLY A 69 -31.63 6.67 2.21
C GLY A 69 -32.30 5.62 3.12
N ASN A 70 -32.03 4.33 3.02
CA ASN A 70 -32.53 3.36 4.00
C ASN A 70 -31.50 3.15 5.11
N ALA A 71 -31.55 4.02 6.13
CA ALA A 71 -30.71 3.97 7.33
C ALA A 71 -30.76 2.61 8.06
N HIS A 72 -31.78 1.79 7.80
CA HIS A 72 -31.95 0.47 8.42
C HIS A 72 -31.11 -0.66 7.81
N ARG A 73 -30.52 -0.50 6.62
CA ARG A 73 -29.67 -1.56 6.03
C ARG A 73 -28.21 -1.50 6.47
N MET A 74 -27.69 -0.34 6.87
CA MET A 74 -26.26 -0.18 7.16
C MET A 74 -25.79 -0.98 8.39
N SER A 75 -26.66 -1.21 9.37
CA SER A 75 -26.29 -1.89 10.62
C SER A 75 -26.21 -3.42 10.51
N GLU A 76 -26.75 -4.02 9.45
CA GLU A 76 -26.81 -5.48 9.31
C GLU A 76 -25.63 -6.05 8.49
N TYR A 77 -24.96 -5.21 7.69
CA TYR A 77 -23.82 -5.62 6.85
C TYR A 77 -22.45 -5.21 7.40
N PHE A 78 -22.37 -4.27 8.36
CA PHE A 78 -21.10 -3.93 9.00
C PHE A 78 -20.81 -4.92 10.12
N ASP A 79 -20.12 -6.01 9.78
CA ASP A 79 -19.53 -6.90 10.77
C ASP A 79 -18.35 -6.15 11.43
N ILE A 80 -18.68 -5.33 12.43
CA ILE A 80 -17.76 -4.51 13.23
C ILE A 80 -16.51 -5.30 13.68
N PRO A 81 -16.61 -6.55 14.18
CA PRO A 81 -15.43 -7.32 14.55
C PRO A 81 -14.52 -7.66 13.37
N PHE A 82 -15.07 -7.93 12.19
CA PHE A 82 -14.28 -8.23 10.99
C PHE A 82 -13.57 -6.99 10.45
N THR A 83 -14.29 -5.88 10.33
CA THR A 83 -13.73 -4.60 9.86
C THR A 83 -12.60 -4.11 10.79
N SER A 84 -12.79 -4.23 12.10
CA SER A 84 -11.79 -3.84 13.09
C SER A 84 -10.55 -4.75 13.08
N MET A 85 -10.72 -6.07 12.91
CA MET A 85 -9.60 -7.01 12.77
C MET A 85 -8.77 -6.71 11.52
N THR A 86 -9.42 -6.51 10.38
CA THR A 86 -8.82 -6.15 9.09
C THR A 86 -8.05 -4.82 9.19
N SER A 87 -8.59 -3.84 9.92
CA SER A 87 -7.90 -2.59 10.22
C SER A 87 -6.69 -2.79 11.14
N PHE A 88 -6.81 -3.63 12.16
CA PHE A 88 -5.70 -3.97 13.05
C PHE A 88 -4.54 -4.64 12.28
N ILE A 89 -4.84 -5.53 11.33
CA ILE A 89 -3.83 -6.17 10.45
C ILE A 89 -3.10 -5.11 9.62
N LEU A 90 -3.80 -4.11 9.06
CA LEU A 90 -3.17 -3.01 8.33
C LEU A 90 -2.28 -2.14 9.22
N LEU A 91 -2.72 -1.83 10.43
CA LEU A 91 -1.92 -1.05 11.39
C LEU A 91 -0.64 -1.80 11.77
N MET A 92 -0.75 -3.11 12.04
CA MET A 92 0.41 -3.96 12.27
C MET A 92 1.32 -4.05 11.04
N SER A 93 0.76 -4.09 9.83
CA SER A 93 1.54 -4.05 8.59
C SER A 93 2.36 -2.75 8.47
N SER A 94 1.75 -1.61 8.75
CA SER A 94 2.45 -0.31 8.79
C SER A 94 3.59 -0.30 9.82
N LEU A 95 3.35 -0.84 11.03
CA LEU A 95 4.38 -0.98 12.06
C LEU A 95 5.56 -1.85 11.57
N THR A 96 5.28 -2.98 10.92
CA THR A 96 6.35 -3.87 10.39
C THR A 96 7.18 -3.20 9.31
N MET A 97 6.58 -2.33 8.48
CA MET A 97 7.32 -1.54 7.49
C MET A 97 8.29 -0.55 8.15
N VAL A 98 7.88 0.10 9.25
CA VAL A 98 8.79 0.98 10.01
C VAL A 98 9.94 0.20 10.67
N LEU A 99 9.68 -1.01 11.17
CA LEU A 99 10.72 -1.89 11.72
C LEU A 99 11.71 -2.36 10.63
N SER A 100 11.23 -2.60 9.42
CA SER A 100 12.05 -2.88 8.23
C SER A 100 13.00 -1.71 7.94
N VAL A 101 12.49 -0.47 7.94
CA VAL A 101 13.31 0.74 7.77
C VAL A 101 14.37 0.86 8.88
N ASN A 102 14.02 0.54 10.12
CA ASN A 102 14.99 0.53 11.23
C ASN A 102 16.12 -0.50 11.02
N ALA A 103 15.79 -1.68 10.48
CA ALA A 103 16.76 -2.73 10.21
C ALA A 103 17.78 -2.33 9.13
N ILE A 104 17.34 -1.70 8.02
CA ILE A 104 18.26 -1.23 6.97
C ILE A 104 19.15 -0.08 7.47
N ILE A 105 18.66 0.82 8.33
CA ILE A 105 19.49 1.86 8.98
C ILE A 105 20.60 1.24 9.82
N ARG A 106 20.37 0.05 10.41
CA ARG A 106 21.38 -0.72 11.16
C ARG A 106 22.22 -1.66 10.28
N HIS A 107 22.08 -1.60 8.96
CA HIS A 107 22.69 -2.52 7.99
C HIS A 107 22.38 -4.01 8.24
N ASP A 108 21.25 -4.31 8.89
CA ASP A 108 20.81 -5.68 9.16
C ASP A 108 19.86 -6.17 8.04
N TYR A 109 20.46 -6.71 6.98
CA TYR A 109 19.75 -7.21 5.81
C TYR A 109 18.89 -8.45 6.09
N GLN A 110 19.23 -9.24 7.11
CA GLN A 110 18.44 -10.43 7.47
C GLN A 110 17.11 -10.00 8.09
N ARG A 111 17.16 -9.07 9.05
CA ARG A 111 15.93 -8.52 9.65
C ARG A 111 15.13 -7.70 8.65
N LEU A 112 15.78 -6.95 7.77
CA LEU A 112 15.11 -6.24 6.67
C LEU A 112 14.22 -7.17 5.85
N ARG A 113 14.78 -8.27 5.34
CA ARG A 113 14.04 -9.26 4.54
C ARG A 113 12.89 -9.89 5.31
N LEU A 114 13.11 -10.20 6.59
CA LEU A 114 12.08 -10.77 7.46
C LEU A 114 10.92 -9.78 7.68
N TRP A 115 11.22 -8.51 7.98
CA TRP A 115 10.20 -7.49 8.20
C TRP A 115 9.44 -7.16 6.92
N LEU A 116 10.12 -7.00 5.77
CA LEU A 116 9.46 -6.81 4.47
C LEU A 116 8.57 -7.99 4.10
N GLY A 117 9.05 -9.22 4.30
CA GLY A 117 8.25 -10.42 4.08
C GLY A 117 7.01 -10.47 4.97
N THR A 118 7.16 -10.06 6.23
CA THR A 118 6.05 -9.96 7.18
C THR A 118 5.02 -8.90 6.73
N THR A 119 5.47 -7.70 6.34
CA THR A 119 4.60 -6.63 5.81
C THR A 119 3.80 -7.12 4.59
N ALA A 120 4.48 -7.78 3.64
CA ALA A 120 3.83 -8.32 2.45
C ALA A 120 2.78 -9.39 2.79
N LEU A 121 3.09 -10.30 3.74
CA LEU A 121 2.16 -11.33 4.19
C LEU A 121 0.92 -10.73 4.86
N LEU A 122 1.08 -9.75 5.75
CA LEU A 122 -0.03 -9.07 6.41
C LEU A 122 -0.90 -8.31 5.38
N GLY A 123 -0.27 -7.67 4.39
CA GLY A 123 -0.98 -7.04 3.28
C GLY A 123 -1.77 -8.04 2.43
N ALA A 124 -1.18 -9.19 2.10
CA ALA A 124 -1.86 -10.25 1.36
C ALA A 124 -3.04 -10.85 2.14
N LEU A 125 -2.90 -11.02 3.45
CA LEU A 125 -3.98 -11.47 4.33
C LEU A 125 -5.14 -10.48 4.34
N PHE A 126 -4.85 -9.18 4.41
CA PHE A 126 -5.86 -8.12 4.30
C PHE A 126 -6.58 -8.16 2.94
N LEU A 127 -5.84 -8.23 1.83
CA LEU A 127 -6.43 -8.36 0.47
C LEU A 127 -7.31 -9.61 0.34
N GLY A 128 -6.86 -10.76 0.87
CA GLY A 128 -7.61 -12.00 0.85
C GLY A 128 -8.92 -11.92 1.66
N GLY A 129 -8.87 -11.26 2.82
CA GLY A 129 -10.06 -10.96 3.62
C GLY A 129 -11.09 -10.15 2.84
N GLN A 130 -10.65 -9.06 2.19
CA GLN A 130 -11.54 -8.24 1.37
C GLN A 130 -12.12 -9.05 0.20
N ALA A 131 -11.29 -9.81 -0.53
CA ALA A 131 -11.74 -10.60 -1.68
C ALA A 131 -12.79 -11.66 -1.31
N TYR A 132 -12.61 -12.34 -0.17
CA TYR A 132 -13.58 -13.29 0.36
C TYR A 132 -14.92 -12.60 0.71
N GLU A 133 -14.85 -11.44 1.37
CA GLU A 133 -16.03 -10.67 1.73
C GLU A 133 -16.82 -10.25 0.49
N PHE A 134 -16.13 -9.73 -0.54
CA PHE A 134 -16.75 -9.37 -1.82
C PHE A 134 -17.44 -10.55 -2.51
N GLN A 135 -16.80 -11.73 -2.53
CA GLN A 135 -17.44 -12.92 -3.10
C GLN A 135 -18.66 -13.36 -2.29
N SER A 136 -18.59 -13.32 -0.96
CA SER A 136 -19.72 -13.63 -0.09
C SER A 136 -20.89 -12.66 -0.31
N PHE A 137 -20.63 -11.37 -0.47
CA PHE A 137 -21.67 -10.37 -0.76
C PHE A 137 -22.31 -10.59 -2.13
N VAL A 138 -21.51 -10.83 -3.18
CA VAL A 138 -22.03 -11.07 -4.53
C VAL A 138 -22.88 -12.35 -4.60
N VAL A 139 -22.48 -13.40 -3.87
CA VAL A 139 -23.20 -14.69 -3.88
C VAL A 139 -24.45 -14.69 -2.99
N LYS A 140 -24.49 -13.90 -1.91
CA LYS A 140 -25.67 -13.83 -1.01
C LYS A 140 -26.74 -12.84 -1.47
N ASP A 141 -26.37 -11.77 -2.19
CA ASP A 141 -27.30 -10.73 -2.65
C ASP A 141 -27.66 -10.84 -4.16
N GLY A 142 -27.23 -11.92 -4.83
CA GLY A 142 -27.51 -12.25 -6.24
C GLY A 142 -28.66 -13.21 -6.45
#